data_AF-A0A9D7DC85-F1
#
_entry.id   AF-A0A9D7DC85-F1
#
_cell.length_a   1.000
_cell.length_b   1.000
_cell.length_c   1.000
_cell.angle_alpha   90.00
_cell.angle_beta   90.00
_cell.angle_gamma   90.00
#
_symmetry.space_group_name_H-M   'P 1'
#
loop_
_entity.id
_entity.type
_entity.pdbx_description
1 polymer ?
#
loop_
_entity_poly.entity_id
_entity_poly.type
_entity_poly.pdbx_seq_one_letter_code
_entity_poly.pdbx_strand_id
1 'polypeptide(L)'
;MFLWTGTIGQRVFAMTPEYADQTAVLAANQGLYNGFLAIGLLWGAIRVSRDFMIFFLLCVIAAGIYGGLTAKISIIYIQAVPGLIALIAVIAARRKATA
;
A
#
# COMPACT_ATOMS: atom_id res chain seq x y z
N MET A 1 9.90 -8.55 7.41
CA MET A 1 10.47 -9.38 8.48
C MET A 1 11.65 -8.69 9.15
N PHE A 2 12.77 -8.43 8.47
CA PHE A 2 13.94 -7.75 9.06
C PHE A 2 13.62 -6.39 9.71
N LEU A 3 12.87 -5.52 9.02
CA LEU A 3 12.42 -4.24 9.59
C LEU A 3 11.21 -4.36 10.51
N TRP A 4 10.45 -5.47 10.43
CA TRP A 4 9.24 -5.69 11.24
C TRP A 4 9.59 -6.06 12.68
N THR A 5 10.52 -7.01 12.84
CA THR A 5 11.06 -7.42 14.15
C THR A 5 12.10 -6.44 14.68
N GLY A 6 12.69 -5.62 13.80
CA GLY A 6 13.62 -4.55 14.18
C GLY A 6 12.95 -3.35 14.87
N THR A 7 13.77 -2.46 15.43
CA THR A 7 13.34 -1.29 16.23
C THR A 7 12.42 -0.34 15.46
N ILE A 8 12.55 -0.27 14.13
CA ILE A 8 11.69 0.56 13.28
C ILE A 8 10.25 0.02 13.27
N GLY A 9 10.06 -1.27 12.97
CA GLY A 9 8.74 -1.90 12.96
C GLY A 9 8.07 -1.83 14.32
N GLN A 10 8.81 -2.12 15.39
CA GLN A 10 8.32 -1.99 16.76
C GLN A 10 7.84 -0.57 17.08
N ARG A 11 8.59 0.48 16.69
CA ARG A 11 8.18 1.88 16.90
C ARG A 11 6.98 2.29 16.04
N VAL A 12 7.01 1.98 14.74
CA VAL A 12 5.94 2.36 13.80
C VAL A 12 4.61 1.72 14.18
N PHE A 13 4.65 0.44 14.58
CA PHE A 13 3.45 -0.31 14.94
C PHE A 13 3.15 -0.31 16.45
N ALA A 14 4.04 0.26 17.29
CA ALA A 14 3.93 0.28 18.74
C ALA A 14 3.81 -1.14 19.33
N MET A 15 4.75 -2.02 18.95
CA MET A 15 4.76 -3.44 19.28
C MET A 15 5.92 -3.78 20.22
N THR A 16 5.72 -4.77 21.10
CA THR A 16 6.84 -5.39 21.84
C THR A 16 7.67 -6.29 20.92
N PRO A 17 8.93 -6.60 21.27
CA PRO A 17 9.75 -7.55 20.52
C PRO A 17 9.06 -8.91 20.35
N GLU A 18 8.44 -9.43 21.42
CA GLU A 18 7.78 -10.74 21.42
C GLU A 18 6.59 -10.75 20.46
N TYR A 19 5.79 -9.68 20.43
CA TYR A 19 4.66 -9.56 19.51
C TYR A 19 5.13 -9.44 18.06
N ALA A 20 6.22 -8.70 17.82
CA ALA A 20 6.79 -8.55 16.49
C ALA A 20 7.31 -9.89 15.95
N ASP A 21 7.94 -10.72 16.79
CA ASP A 21 8.41 -12.06 16.42
C ASP A 21 7.24 -13.01 16.17
N GLN A 22 6.24 -13.03 17.04
CA GLN A 22 5.05 -13.89 16.89
C GLN A 22 4.26 -13.59 15.60
N THR A 23 4.27 -12.34 15.14
CA THR A 23 3.52 -11.90 13.95
C THR A 23 4.38 -11.83 12.68
N ALA A 24 5.66 -12.16 12.74
CA ALA A 24 6.61 -11.91 11.65
C ALA A 24 6.21 -12.57 10.33
N VAL A 25 5.77 -13.83 10.37
CA VAL A 25 5.36 -14.60 9.18
C VAL A 25 4.08 -14.03 8.56
N LEU A 26 3.10 -13.68 9.40
CA LEU A 26 1.87 -13.04 8.93
C LEU A 26 2.20 -11.70 8.25
N ALA A 27 3.02 -10.87 8.88
CA ALA A 27 3.47 -9.60 8.31
C ALA A 27 4.26 -9.79 7.00
N ALA A 28 5.03 -10.87 6.87
CA ALA A 28 5.73 -11.21 5.63
C ALA A 28 4.76 -11.48 4.48
N ASN A 29 3.73 -12.31 4.72
CA ASN A 29 2.72 -12.62 3.72
C ASN A 29 1.91 -11.37 3.33
N GLN A 30 1.52 -10.55 4.31
CA GLN A 30 0.86 -9.27 4.04
C GLN A 30 1.74 -8.34 3.19
N GLY A 31 3.05 -8.29 3.50
CA GLY A 31 4.03 -7.56 2.71
C GLY A 31 4.14 -8.06 1.28
N LEU A 32 4.14 -9.38 1.06
CA LEU A 32 4.22 -9.99 -0.27
C LEU A 32 2.98 -9.65 -1.12
N TYR A 33 1.77 -9.78 -0.56
CA TYR A 33 0.54 -9.42 -1.27
C TYR A 33 0.51 -7.94 -1.65
N ASN A 34 0.92 -7.05 -0.74
CA ASN A 34 1.07 -5.62 -1.03
C ASN A 34 2.15 -5.36 -2.09
N GLY A 35 3.22 -6.17 -2.10
CA GLY A 35 4.24 -6.16 -3.15
C GLY A 35 3.68 -6.46 -4.53
N PHE A 36 2.76 -7.42 -4.65
CA PHE A 36 2.07 -7.70 -5.92
C PHE A 36 1.22 -6.51 -6.39
N LEU A 37 0.55 -5.81 -5.48
CA LEU A 37 -0.18 -4.59 -5.82
C LEU A 37 0.76 -3.49 -6.34
N ALA A 38 1.90 -3.28 -5.66
CA ALA A 38 2.90 -2.29 -6.07
C ALA A 38 3.50 -2.62 -7.45
N ILE A 39 3.83 -3.89 -7.71
CA ILE A 39 4.31 -4.35 -9.02
C ILE A 39 3.23 -4.15 -10.08
N GLY A 40 1.96 -4.45 -9.77
CA GLY A 40 0.83 -4.18 -10.65
C GLY A 40 0.71 -2.69 -11.02
N LEU A 41 0.83 -1.79 -10.04
CA LEU A 41 0.82 -0.35 -10.30
C LEU A 41 1.99 0.09 -11.19
N LEU A 42 3.21 -0.41 -10.92
CA LEU A 42 4.38 -0.11 -11.74
C LEU A 42 4.20 -0.62 -13.17
N TRP A 43 3.66 -1.82 -13.33
CA TRP A 43 3.35 -2.40 -14.64
C TRP A 43 2.31 -1.55 -15.38
N GLY A 44 1.24 -1.13 -14.68
CA GLY A 44 0.24 -0.20 -15.21
C GLY A 44 0.86 1.10 -15.71
N ALA A 45 1.82 1.66 -14.96
CA ALA A 45 2.55 2.86 -15.34
C ALA A 45 3.44 2.65 -16.59
N ILE A 46 4.19 1.53 -16.65
CA ILE A 46 5.03 1.16 -17.81
C ILE A 46 4.17 0.99 -19.07
N ARG A 47 3.00 0.35 -18.93
CA ARG A 47 2.06 0.14 -20.04
C ARG A 47 1.17 1.35 -20.32
N VAL A 48 1.30 2.43 -19.54
CA VAL A 48 0.44 3.62 -19.60
C VAL A 48 -1.05 3.28 -19.53
N SER A 49 -1.38 2.19 -18.82
CA SER A 49 -2.75 1.70 -18.67
C SER A 49 -3.44 2.38 -17.50
N ARG A 50 -4.17 3.46 -17.81
CA ARG A 50 -4.87 4.27 -16.80
C ARG A 50 -5.86 3.46 -16.00
N ASP A 51 -6.71 2.69 -16.67
CA ASP A 51 -7.80 1.95 -16.00
C ASP A 51 -7.24 0.88 -15.05
N PHE A 52 -6.12 0.25 -15.45
CA PHE A 52 -5.39 -0.70 -14.61
C PHE A 52 -4.81 -0.03 -13.36
N MET A 53 -4.18 1.13 -13.50
CA MET A 53 -3.67 1.88 -12.35
C MET A 53 -4.80 2.35 -11.43
N ILE A 54 -5.90 2.86 -11.98
CA ILE A 54 -7.07 3.30 -11.20
C ILE A 54 -7.64 2.14 -10.39
N PHE A 55 -7.85 0.97 -11.00
CA PHE A 55 -8.37 -0.21 -10.30
C PHE A 55 -7.49 -0.60 -9.10
N PHE A 56 -6.18 -0.73 -9.31
CA PHE A 56 -5.27 -1.09 -8.22
C PHE A 56 -5.19 0.00 -7.14
N LEU A 57 -5.22 1.29 -7.51
CA LEU A 57 -5.24 2.38 -6.53
C LEU A 57 -6.51 2.36 -5.68
N LEU A 58 -7.67 2.07 -6.28
CA LEU A 58 -8.93 1.89 -5.54
C LEU A 58 -8.84 0.72 -4.55
N CYS A 59 -8.25 -0.42 -4.96
CA CYS A 59 -7.99 -1.54 -4.06
C CYS A 59 -7.08 -1.15 -2.89
N VAL A 60 -5.99 -0.41 -3.16
CA VAL A 60 -5.05 0.08 -2.13
C VAL A 60 -5.75 1.03 -1.15
N ILE A 61 -6.58 1.95 -1.66
CA ILE A 61 -7.36 2.87 -0.82
C ILE A 61 -8.35 2.11 0.06
N ALA A 62 -9.11 1.18 -0.51
CA ALA A 62 -10.07 0.37 0.22
C ALA A 62 -9.40 -0.46 1.32
N ALA A 63 -8.28 -1.12 1.02
CA ALA A 63 -7.48 -1.85 1.99
C ALA A 63 -6.92 -0.93 3.09
N GLY A 64 -6.44 0.26 2.72
CA GLY A 64 -5.93 1.24 3.67
C GLY A 64 -6.99 1.80 4.62
N ILE A 65 -8.22 2.03 4.13
CA ILE A 65 -9.36 2.42 4.96
C ILE A 65 -9.72 1.27 5.91
N TYR A 66 -9.89 0.06 5.37
CA TYR A 66 -10.25 -1.11 6.18
C TYR A 66 -9.21 -1.40 7.26
N GLY A 67 -7.92 -1.44 6.92
CA GLY A 67 -6.83 -1.62 7.89
C GLY A 67 -6.75 -0.47 8.89
N GLY A 68 -7.02 0.76 8.45
CA GLY A 68 -7.15 1.95 9.30
C GLY A 68 -8.19 1.82 10.40
N LEU A 69 -9.37 1.29 10.05
CA LEU A 69 -10.51 1.13 10.95
C LEU A 69 -10.40 -0.12 11.84
N THR A 70 -9.71 -1.16 11.38
CA THR A 70 -9.71 -2.48 12.04
C THR A 70 -8.41 -2.81 12.77
N ALA A 71 -7.27 -2.28 12.33
CA ALA A 71 -5.96 -2.61 12.89
C ALA A 71 -5.28 -1.39 13.53
N LYS A 72 -5.05 -0.32 12.76
CA LYS A 72 -4.38 0.88 13.28
C LYS A 72 -4.67 2.12 12.43
N ILE A 73 -5.10 3.21 13.07
CA ILE A 73 -5.45 4.46 12.38
C ILE A 73 -4.31 5.04 11.53
N SER A 74 -3.05 4.79 11.90
CA SER A 74 -1.89 5.20 11.13
C SER A 74 -1.88 4.64 9.70
N ILE A 75 -2.54 3.50 9.46
CA ILE A 75 -2.67 2.86 8.14
C ILE A 75 -3.39 3.79 7.15
N ILE A 76 -4.37 4.58 7.59
CA ILE A 76 -5.04 5.57 6.74
C ILE A 76 -4.01 6.56 6.19
N TYR A 77 -3.13 7.07 7.05
CA TYR A 77 -2.16 8.10 6.69
C TYR A 77 -0.99 7.56 5.85
N ILE A 78 -0.56 6.32 6.08
CA ILE A 78 0.58 5.74 5.35
C ILE A 78 0.19 5.00 4.07
N GLN A 79 -1.09 4.63 3.90
CA GLN A 79 -1.57 3.83 2.76
C GLN A 79 -2.72 4.50 2.00
N ALA A 80 -3.85 4.79 2.67
CA ALA A 80 -5.03 5.31 1.98
C ALA A 80 -4.83 6.72 1.42
N VAL A 81 -4.22 7.62 2.21
CA VAL A 81 -3.96 9.01 1.80
C VAL A 81 -2.97 9.08 0.61
N PRO A 82 -1.80 8.41 0.64
CA PRO A 82 -0.91 8.35 -0.52
C PRO A 82 -1.57 7.72 -1.74
N GLY A 83 -2.36 6.66 -1.56
CA GLY A 83 -3.12 6.02 -2.64
C GLY A 83 -4.12 6.98 -3.29
N LEU A 84 -4.83 7.77 -2.48
CA LEU A 84 -5.77 8.78 -2.96
C LEU A 84 -5.06 9.90 -3.74
N ILE A 85 -3.92 10.39 -3.24
CA ILE A 85 -3.12 11.41 -3.94
C ILE A 85 -2.66 10.85 -5.30
N ALA A 86 -2.16 9.62 -5.34
CA ALA A 86 -1.76 8.96 -6.59
C ALA A 86 -2.94 8.79 -7.55
N LEU A 87 -4.13 8.44 -7.05
CA LEU A 87 -5.34 8.31 -7.87
C LEU A 87 -5.73 9.64 -8.51
N ILE A 88 -5.73 10.73 -7.72
CA ILE A 88 -6.01 12.07 -8.23
C ILE A 88 -4.98 12.44 -9.30
N ALA A 89 -3.70 12.15 -9.08
CA ALA A 89 -2.65 12.42 -10.07
C ALA A 89 -2.85 11.65 -11.38
N VAL A 90 -3.22 10.36 -11.31
CA VAL A 90 -3.50 9.52 -12.49
C VAL A 90 -4.72 10.03 -13.27
N ILE A 91 -5.77 10.47 -12.57
CA ILE A 91 -6.96 11.05 -13.20
C ILE A 91 -6.63 12.39 -13.86
N ALA A 92 -5.91 13.26 -13.16
CA ALA A 92 -5.54 14.60 -13.62
C ALA A 92 -4.52 14.60 -14.76
N ALA A 93 -3.68 13.56 -14.87
CA ALA A 93 -2.79 13.40 -16.01
C ALA A 93 -3.61 13.45 -17.31
N ARG A 94 -3.28 14.32 -18.26
CA ARG A 94 -3.99 14.39 -19.55
C ARG A 94 -3.66 13.16 -20.39
N ARG A 95 -4.64 12.62 -21.13
CA ARG A 95 -4.33 11.68 -22.22
C ARG A 95 -3.52 12.47 -23.24
N LYS A 96 -2.29 12.05 -23.57
CA LYS A 96 -1.73 12.43 -24.87
C LYS A 96 -2.68 11.82 -25.89
N ALA A 97 -3.41 12.65 -26.62
CA ALA A 97 -4.09 12.18 -27.82
C ALA A 97 -3.00 11.60 -28.73
N THR A 98 -3.00 10.28 -28.90
CA THR A 98 -2.35 9.66 -30.04
C THR A 98 -3.12 10.14 -31.26
N ALA A 99 -2.52 11.09 -31.98
CA ALA A 99 -2.90 11.43 -33.35
C ALA A 99 -2.59 10.25 -34.27
#